data_AF-A0A3D2Z3D4-F1
#
_entry.id   AF-A0A3D2Z3D4-F1
#
_cell.length_a   1.000
_cell.length_b   1.000
_cell.length_c   1.000
_cell.angle_alpha   90.00
_cell.angle_beta   90.00
_cell.angle_gamma   90.00
#
_symmetry.space_group_name_H-M   'P 1'
#
loop_
_entity.id
_entity.type
_entity.pdbx_description
1 polymer ?
#
loop_
_entity_poly.entity_id
_entity_poly.type
_entity_poly.pdbx_seq_one_letter_code
_entity_poly.pdbx_strand_id
1 'polypeptide(L)'
;MRAPIADYGMFDIWPRHKNFLVEAEALTDAITDRAIDTLILPEDWAGVGDLQPVQQAALQRTLSCAFLYTPTGSVHGADFTIRCQREPIVSWANRAINSVSARGPTQWAEPVAEQCMEQSFRQLAVDDTLSRL
;
A
#
# COMPACT_ATOMS: atom_id res chain seq x y z
N MET A 1 -10.45 -32.58 -4.66
CA MET A 1 -9.89 -31.41 -3.93
C MET A 1 -10.00 -31.69 -2.44
N ARG A 2 -8.93 -31.52 -1.66
CA ARG A 2 -9.01 -31.60 -0.18
C ARG A 2 -9.53 -30.27 0.35
N ALA A 3 -10.54 -30.31 1.20
CA ALA A 3 -10.99 -29.12 1.93
C ALA A 3 -9.90 -28.66 2.92
N PRO A 4 -9.78 -27.35 3.19
CA PRO A 4 -8.82 -26.82 4.14
C PRO A 4 -9.06 -27.38 5.54
N ILE A 5 -7.97 -27.63 6.28
CA ILE A 5 -7.97 -28.30 7.60
C ILE A 5 -8.64 -27.43 8.68
N ALA A 6 -8.73 -26.12 8.47
CA ALA A 6 -9.48 -25.21 9.30
C ALA A 6 -10.01 -24.03 8.47
N ASP A 7 -11.22 -23.59 8.81
CA ASP A 7 -11.82 -22.36 8.29
C ASP A 7 -11.44 -21.20 9.21
N TYR A 8 -10.45 -20.43 8.77
CA TYR A 8 -9.97 -19.24 9.49
C TYR A 8 -10.82 -18.00 9.19
N GLY A 9 -11.89 -18.10 8.39
CA GLY A 9 -12.78 -16.99 8.06
C GLY A 9 -13.55 -16.43 9.25
N MET A 10 -13.60 -17.15 10.37
CA MET A 10 -14.18 -16.70 11.64
C MET A 10 -13.29 -15.70 12.40
N PHE A 11 -12.01 -15.63 12.06
CA PHE A 11 -11.06 -14.74 12.72
C PHE A 11 -10.84 -13.49 11.88
N ASP A 12 -11.34 -12.35 12.35
CA ASP A 12 -11.13 -11.01 11.76
C ASP A 12 -9.66 -10.54 11.74
N ILE A 13 -8.75 -11.44 12.16
CA ILE A 13 -7.30 -11.25 12.26
C ILE A 13 -6.53 -12.03 11.20
N TRP A 14 -7.20 -12.78 10.30
CA TRP A 14 -6.52 -13.64 9.34
C TRP A 14 -6.91 -13.37 7.86
N PRO A 15 -5.94 -13.05 6.98
CA PRO A 15 -4.55 -12.73 7.30
C PRO A 15 -4.45 -11.36 8.01
N ARG A 16 -3.36 -11.18 8.76
CA ARG A 16 -3.03 -9.97 9.56
C ARG A 16 -3.04 -8.67 8.75
N HIS A 17 -2.96 -8.77 7.43
CA HIS A 17 -3.11 -7.71 6.44
C HIS A 17 -3.95 -8.24 5.28
N LYS A 18 -5.21 -7.82 5.20
CA LYS A 18 -6.10 -8.22 4.12
C LYS A 18 -5.87 -7.29 2.94
N ASN A 19 -5.15 -7.78 1.94
CA ASN A 19 -5.03 -7.08 0.67
C ASN A 19 -6.36 -7.22 -0.07
N PHE A 20 -6.95 -6.10 -0.43
CA PHE A 20 -8.14 -6.07 -1.27
C PHE A 20 -7.78 -5.42 -2.59
N LEU A 21 -8.10 -6.12 -3.68
CA LEU A 21 -8.16 -5.48 -4.98
C LEU A 21 -9.55 -4.84 -5.09
N VAL A 22 -9.57 -3.56 -5.42
CA VAL A 22 -10.79 -2.78 -5.58
C VAL A 22 -10.68 -2.07 -6.92
N GLU A 23 -11.77 -2.04 -7.68
CA GLU A 23 -11.86 -1.24 -8.90
C GLU A 23 -11.75 0.26 -8.55
N ALA A 24 -11.22 1.07 -9.46
CA ALA A 24 -10.91 2.47 -9.19
C ALA A 24 -12.15 3.26 -8.72
N GLU A 25 -13.31 2.99 -9.31
CA GLU A 25 -14.58 3.65 -9.01
C GLU A 25 -15.13 3.30 -7.62
N ALA A 26 -14.74 2.15 -7.07
CA ALA A 26 -15.17 1.68 -5.75
C ALA A 26 -14.16 2.01 -4.64
N LEU A 27 -13.05 2.68 -4.96
CA LEU A 27 -11.98 2.97 -4.00
C LEU A 27 -12.48 3.80 -2.82
N THR A 28 -13.20 4.88 -3.10
CA THR A 28 -13.74 5.79 -2.07
C THR A 28 -14.64 5.06 -1.08
N ASP A 29 -15.57 4.25 -1.57
CA ASP A 29 -16.47 3.47 -0.74
C ASP A 29 -15.71 2.39 0.04
N ALA A 30 -14.68 1.79 -0.56
CA ALA A 30 -13.84 0.82 0.13
C ALA A 30 -13.03 1.44 1.28
N ILE A 31 -12.56 2.69 1.14
CA ILE A 31 -11.85 3.43 2.18
C ILE A 31 -12.79 3.68 3.36
N THR A 32 -14.01 4.16 3.11
CA THR A 32 -14.99 4.50 4.16
C THR A 32 -15.54 3.25 4.84
N ASP A 33 -15.95 2.22 4.09
CA ASP A 33 -16.50 0.97 4.64
C ASP A 33 -15.52 0.22 5.55
N ARG A 34 -14.22 0.37 5.30
CA ARG A 34 -13.16 -0.27 6.08
C ARG A 34 -12.54 0.65 7.14
N ALA A 35 -13.06 1.87 7.27
CA ALA A 35 -12.54 2.89 8.17
C ALA A 35 -11.03 3.08 8.04
N ILE A 36 -10.53 3.16 6.80
CA ILE A 36 -9.11 3.41 6.53
C ILE A 36 -8.79 4.84 6.97
N ASP A 37 -7.95 4.99 7.99
CA ASP A 37 -7.57 6.27 8.59
C ASP A 37 -6.24 6.83 8.04
N THR A 38 -5.44 5.98 7.39
CA THR A 38 -4.10 6.27 6.92
C THR A 38 -3.97 5.86 5.45
N LEU A 39 -3.67 6.82 4.58
CA LEU A 39 -3.45 6.57 3.15
C LEU A 39 -1.98 6.72 2.77
N ILE A 40 -1.51 5.83 1.90
CA ILE A 40 -0.20 5.93 1.24
C ILE A 40 -0.48 5.90 -0.26
N LEU A 41 -0.19 7.00 -0.95
CA LEU A 41 -0.54 7.20 -2.36
C LEU A 41 0.72 7.43 -3.20
N PRO A 42 0.80 6.87 -4.41
CA PRO A 42 1.80 7.30 -5.39
C PRO A 42 1.70 8.81 -5.66
N GLU A 43 2.83 9.48 -5.88
CA GLU A 43 2.86 10.93 -6.16
C GLU A 43 2.03 11.30 -7.41
N ASP A 44 2.02 10.42 -8.41
CA ASP A 44 1.27 10.52 -9.66
C ASP A 44 -0.16 9.98 -9.56
N TRP A 45 -0.62 9.57 -8.37
CA TRP A 45 -1.99 9.11 -8.17
C TRP A 45 -3.00 10.22 -8.47
N ALA A 46 -3.92 9.91 -9.37
CA ALA A 46 -5.10 10.69 -9.69
C ALA A 46 -6.30 9.75 -9.75
N GLY A 47 -7.22 9.90 -8.80
CA GLY A 47 -8.47 9.17 -8.72
C GLY A 47 -9.50 9.64 -9.74
N VAL A 48 -10.73 9.14 -9.58
CA VAL A 48 -11.84 9.41 -10.50
C VAL A 48 -12.42 10.81 -10.28
N GLY A 49 -12.15 11.44 -9.12
CA GLY A 49 -12.21 12.89 -8.94
C GLY A 49 -13.61 13.50 -8.75
N ASP A 50 -14.65 12.69 -8.58
CA ASP A 50 -16.02 13.19 -8.33
C ASP A 50 -16.60 12.57 -7.05
N LEU A 51 -16.05 13.00 -5.90
CA LEU A 51 -16.55 12.62 -4.59
C LEU A 51 -17.92 13.24 -4.34
N GLN A 52 -18.92 12.40 -4.06
CA GLN A 52 -20.21 12.89 -3.58
C GLN A 52 -20.03 13.60 -2.22
N PRO A 53 -20.83 14.63 -1.89
CA PRO A 53 -20.70 15.37 -0.63
C PRO A 53 -20.69 14.48 0.63
N VAL A 54 -21.46 13.39 0.61
CA VAL A 54 -21.51 12.41 1.70
C VAL A 54 -20.19 11.64 1.83
N GLN A 55 -19.60 11.24 0.70
CA GLN A 55 -18.31 10.55 0.67
C GLN A 55 -17.19 11.47 1.17
N GLN A 56 -17.18 12.73 0.72
CA GLN A 56 -16.22 13.73 1.17
C GLN A 56 -16.30 13.95 2.68
N ALA A 57 -17.49 14.14 3.23
CA ALA A 57 -17.68 14.34 4.67
C ALA A 57 -17.32 13.08 5.50
N ALA A 58 -17.54 11.88 4.95
CA ALA A 58 -17.12 10.64 5.60
C ALA A 58 -15.60 10.50 5.63
N LEU A 59 -14.93 10.75 4.50
CA LEU A 59 -13.47 10.73 4.39
C LEU A 59 -12.81 11.78 5.28
N GLN A 60 -13.33 13.01 5.32
CA GLN A 60 -12.82 14.08 6.20
C GLN A 60 -12.84 13.70 7.69
N ARG A 61 -13.79 12.88 8.12
CA ARG A 61 -13.89 12.42 9.51
C ARG A 61 -13.01 11.21 9.81
N THR A 62 -12.75 10.39 8.80
CA THR A 62 -12.06 9.10 8.94
C THR A 62 -10.55 9.25 8.76
N LEU A 63 -10.13 10.03 7.75
CA LEU A 63 -8.73 10.21 7.42
C LEU A 63 -8.01 11.04 8.49
N SER A 64 -7.04 10.42 9.13
CA SER A 64 -6.13 11.06 10.08
C SER A 64 -4.87 11.56 9.38
N CYS A 65 -4.32 10.79 8.45
CA CYS A 65 -3.14 11.19 7.68
C CYS A 65 -3.08 10.55 6.30
N ALA A 66 -2.37 11.20 5.40
CA ALA A 66 -2.09 10.70 4.07
C ALA A 66 -0.66 11.06 3.68
N PHE A 67 0.02 10.16 2.99
CA PHE A 67 1.40 10.32 2.58
C PHE A 67 1.59 10.00 1.10
N LEU A 68 2.39 10.81 0.43
CA LEU A 68 2.89 10.53 -0.91
C LEU A 68 4.19 9.73 -0.83
N TYR A 69 4.35 8.82 -1.77
CA TYR A 69 5.61 8.16 -2.07
C TYR A 69 5.83 8.14 -3.59
N THR A 70 7.09 7.96 -4.02
CA THR A 70 7.40 7.64 -5.42
C THR A 70 7.92 6.21 -5.50
N PRO A 71 7.62 5.46 -6.58
CA PRO A 71 8.19 4.13 -6.80
C PRO A 71 9.71 4.11 -6.89
N THR A 72 10.33 5.26 -7.20
CA THR A 72 11.79 5.44 -7.25
C THR A 72 12.43 5.64 -5.87
N GLY A 73 11.63 5.74 -4.81
CA GLY A 73 12.12 5.81 -3.43
C GLY A 73 12.24 7.23 -2.84
N SER A 74 12.12 8.27 -3.66
CA SER A 74 12.35 9.66 -3.23
C SER A 74 11.27 10.63 -3.66
N VAL A 75 10.64 11.31 -2.70
CA VAL A 75 9.70 12.43 -2.92
C VAL A 75 10.36 13.77 -2.64
N HIS A 76 9.97 14.81 -3.37
CA HIS A 76 10.41 16.17 -3.07
C HIS A 76 9.76 16.70 -1.79
N GLY A 77 10.54 17.31 -0.90
CA GLY A 77 10.04 17.89 0.35
C GLY A 77 9.54 16.84 1.36
N ALA A 78 10.26 15.72 1.47
CA ALA A 78 9.89 14.65 2.39
C ALA A 78 9.84 15.11 3.86
N ASP A 79 8.82 14.65 4.58
CA ASP A 79 8.66 14.86 6.02
C ASP A 79 9.39 13.80 6.84
N PHE A 80 9.44 12.56 6.33
CA PHE A 80 10.22 11.49 6.93
C PHE A 80 10.68 10.46 5.90
N THR A 81 11.62 9.63 6.35
CA THR A 81 12.23 8.58 5.54
C THR A 81 12.29 7.29 6.34
N ILE A 82 11.87 6.19 5.72
CA ILE A 82 12.01 4.84 6.26
C ILE A 82 13.24 4.20 5.61
N ARG A 83 14.14 3.70 6.47
CA ARG A 83 15.36 2.99 6.07
C ARG A 83 15.33 1.58 6.62
N CYS A 84 15.63 0.60 5.78
CA CYS A 84 15.68 -0.79 6.19
C CYS A 84 16.85 -1.53 5.53
N GLN A 85 17.35 -2.55 6.21
CA GLN A 85 18.37 -3.43 5.65
C GLN A 85 17.77 -4.20 4.47
N ARG A 86 18.48 -4.19 3.34
CA ARG A 86 18.03 -4.83 2.10
C ARG A 86 18.02 -6.35 2.20
N GLU A 87 19.06 -6.90 2.84
CA GLU A 87 19.35 -8.33 2.84
C GLU A 87 18.23 -9.23 3.43
N PRO A 88 17.55 -8.90 4.55
CA PRO A 88 16.43 -9.73 5.01
C PRO A 88 15.23 -9.68 4.05
N ILE A 89 14.94 -8.53 3.43
CA ILE A 89 13.78 -8.33 2.55
C ILE A 89 13.98 -9.04 1.22
N VAL A 90 15.13 -8.82 0.57
CA VAL A 90 15.45 -9.45 -0.73
C VAL A 90 15.53 -10.96 -0.58
N SER A 91 16.16 -11.45 0.49
CA SER A 91 16.24 -12.88 0.79
C SER A 91 14.85 -13.50 0.97
N TRP A 92 13.95 -12.84 1.73
CA TRP A 92 12.57 -13.29 1.88
C TRP A 92 11.79 -13.26 0.55
N ALA A 93 11.88 -12.16 -0.20
CA ALA A 93 11.18 -11.99 -1.48
C ALA A 93 11.59 -13.07 -2.49
N ASN A 94 12.90 -13.31 -2.63
CA ASN A 94 13.43 -14.37 -3.48
C ASN A 94 12.93 -15.76 -3.04
N ARG A 95 12.91 -16.07 -1.73
CA ARG A 95 12.34 -17.33 -1.24
C ARG A 95 10.86 -17.46 -1.57
N ALA A 96 10.06 -16.42 -1.35
CA ALA A 96 8.64 -16.42 -1.61
C ALA A 96 8.33 -16.62 -3.10
N ILE A 97 8.99 -15.86 -3.98
CA ILE A 97 8.83 -15.98 -5.43
C ILE A 97 9.23 -17.39 -5.91
N ASN A 98 10.40 -17.89 -5.51
CA ASN A 98 10.88 -19.21 -5.91
C ASN A 98 10.02 -20.37 -5.38
N SER A 99 9.19 -20.12 -4.36
CA SER A 99 8.24 -21.13 -3.84
C SER A 99 7.01 -21.32 -4.73
N VAL A 100 6.65 -20.32 -5.54
CA VAL A 100 5.46 -20.33 -6.41
C VAL A 100 5.85 -20.49 -7.89
N SER A 101 7.00 -19.97 -8.28
CA SER A 101 7.48 -19.98 -9.66
C SER A 101 8.48 -21.11 -9.89
N ALA A 102 8.09 -22.14 -10.65
CA ALA A 102 9.02 -23.20 -11.10
C ALA A 102 10.06 -22.72 -12.14
N ARG A 103 10.09 -21.42 -12.49
CA ARG A 103 10.88 -20.88 -13.60
C ARG A 103 11.56 -19.56 -13.24
N GLY A 104 12.89 -19.64 -13.14
CA GLY A 104 13.85 -18.57 -13.45
C GLY A 104 13.97 -17.42 -12.43
N PRO A 105 15.16 -16.78 -12.35
CA PRO A 105 15.38 -15.64 -11.46
C PRO A 105 14.51 -14.45 -11.90
N THR A 106 13.77 -13.88 -10.95
CA THR A 106 12.99 -12.65 -11.15
C THR A 106 13.86 -11.39 -11.11
N GLN A 107 13.35 -10.29 -11.66
CA GLN A 107 13.98 -8.95 -11.68
C GLN A 107 14.47 -8.45 -10.29
N TRP A 108 13.93 -8.98 -9.19
CA TRP A 108 14.43 -8.75 -7.82
C TRP A 108 15.84 -9.29 -7.55
N ALA A 109 16.37 -10.15 -8.42
CA ALA A 109 17.68 -10.76 -8.31
C ALA A 109 18.83 -9.89 -8.85
N GLU A 110 18.53 -8.70 -9.38
CA GLU A 110 19.60 -7.79 -9.82
C GLU A 110 20.40 -7.29 -8.60
N PRO A 111 21.74 -7.46 -8.62
CA PRO A 111 22.59 -7.01 -7.52
C PRO A 111 22.59 -5.49 -7.45
N VAL A 112 22.08 -4.96 -6.35
CA VAL A 112 22.16 -3.54 -6.01
C VAL A 112 23.28 -3.35 -5.00
N ALA A 113 24.18 -2.39 -5.26
CA ALA A 113 25.33 -2.12 -4.39
C ALA A 113 24.93 -1.59 -3.01
N GLU A 114 23.75 -0.98 -2.89
CA GLU A 114 23.23 -0.39 -1.67
C GLU A 114 22.70 -1.47 -0.71
N GLN A 115 23.27 -1.50 0.50
CA GLN A 115 22.88 -2.42 1.56
C GLN A 115 21.60 -1.99 2.29
N CYS A 116 21.17 -0.74 2.10
CA CYS A 116 20.01 -0.15 2.74
C CYS A 116 19.00 0.26 1.68
N MET A 117 17.74 -0.14 1.84
CA MET A 117 16.63 0.42 1.08
C MET A 117 16.11 1.65 1.81
N GLU A 118 15.86 2.71 1.05
CA GLU A 118 15.34 3.97 1.54
C GLU A 118 14.07 4.34 0.78
N GLN A 119 13.02 4.73 1.52
CA GLN A 119 11.80 5.30 0.96
C GLN A 119 11.45 6.56 1.75
N SER A 120 11.37 7.69 1.06
CA SER A 120 10.90 8.94 1.66
C SER A 120 9.42 9.16 1.39
N PHE A 121 8.78 9.88 2.32
CA PHE A 121 7.35 10.14 2.35
C PHE A 121 7.09 11.61 2.65
N ARG A 122 6.07 12.16 2.00
CA ARG A 122 5.59 13.53 2.24
C ARG A 122 4.13 13.49 2.66
N GLN A 123 3.81 14.08 3.79
CA GLN A 123 2.45 14.19 4.29
C GLN A 123 1.64 15.15 3.41
N LEU A 124 0.41 14.77 3.13
CA LEU A 124 -0.59 15.61 2.50
C LEU A 124 -1.55 16.16 3.54
N ALA A 125 -2.03 17.39 3.29
CA ALA A 125 -3.22 17.87 3.95
C ALA A 125 -4.43 17.01 3.55
N VAL A 126 -5.43 16.93 4.43
CA VAL A 126 -6.65 16.17 4.16
C VAL A 126 -7.33 16.68 2.89
N ASP A 127 -7.45 18.00 2.71
CA ASP A 127 -8.08 18.58 1.52
C ASP A 127 -7.33 18.23 0.21
N ASP A 128 -5.99 18.28 0.23
CA ASP A 128 -5.17 17.85 -0.91
C ASP A 128 -5.35 16.36 -1.22
N THR A 129 -5.52 15.54 -0.19
CA THR A 129 -5.78 14.10 -0.33
C THR A 129 -7.13 13.88 -0.99
N LEU A 130 -8.17 14.57 -0.53
CA LEU A 130 -9.52 14.44 -1.10
C LEU A 130 -9.58 14.90 -2.55
N SER A 131 -8.81 15.93 -2.92
CA SER A 131 -8.74 16.37 -4.32
C SER A 131 -8.09 15.35 -5.28
N ARG A 132 -7.41 14.33 -4.74
CA ARG A 132 -6.72 13.28 -5.50
C ARG A 132 -7.53 11.97 -5.58
N LEU A 133 -8.64 11.86 -4.85
CA LEU A 133 -9.52 10.69 -4.86
C LEU A 133 -10.70 10.93 -5.80
#